data_AF-W2G5S0-F1
#
_entry.id   AF-W2G5S0-F1
#
_cell.length_a   1.000
_cell.length_b   1.000
_cell.length_c   1.000
_cell.angle_alpha   90.00
_cell.angle_beta   90.00
_cell.angle_gamma   90.00
#
_symmetry.space_group_name_H-M   'P 1'
#
loop_
_entity.id
_entity.type
_entity.pdbx_description
1 polymer ?
#
loop_
_entity_poly.entity_id
_entity_poly.type
_entity_poly.pdbx_seq_one_letter_code
_entity_poly.pdbx_strand_id
1 'polypeptide(L)'
;MIATPPAAAGMVRANQYCGMTMVQHDTRGEVIFLHRNGKKLSGEEDFTRDHTWGHLQTFIFPDEIMSVSADPVKRYEFVKKHYKVNIFKGGKEFVKTRMCYGDRYMNSTHFRLTPWESLPWHNLEDTLLDYAHDASQL
;
A
#
# COMPACT_ATOMS: atom_id res chain seq x y z
N MET A 1 13.84 -12.85 -10.72
CA MET A 1 12.87 -13.04 -9.63
C MET A 1 12.67 -11.69 -8.94
N ILE A 2 11.44 -11.32 -8.58
CA ILE A 2 11.17 -10.05 -7.88
C ILE A 2 11.65 -10.19 -6.42
N ALA A 3 12.64 -9.39 -6.01
CA ALA A 3 13.32 -9.49 -4.73
C ALA A 3 12.74 -8.55 -3.64
N THR A 4 11.87 -7.63 -4.02
CA THR A 4 11.17 -6.72 -3.11
C THR A 4 9.79 -7.31 -2.84
N PRO A 5 9.41 -7.58 -1.57
CA PRO A 5 8.10 -8.11 -1.27
C PRO A 5 7.01 -7.08 -1.63
N PRO A 6 5.74 -7.51 -1.76
CA PRO A 6 4.64 -6.59 -2.00
C PRO A 6 4.57 -5.49 -0.92
N ALA A 7 4.07 -4.33 -1.32
CA ALA A 7 3.71 -3.24 -0.42
C ALA A 7 2.19 -3.09 -0.39
N ALA A 8 1.70 -2.15 0.42
CA ALA A 8 0.29 -1.78 0.43
C ALA A 8 0.14 -0.26 0.37
N ALA A 9 -0.82 0.23 -0.40
CA ALA A 9 -1.29 1.61 -0.35
C ALA A 9 -2.62 1.69 0.42
N GLY A 10 -2.77 2.72 1.23
CA GLY A 10 -3.88 2.81 2.17
C GLY A 10 -3.99 4.12 2.92
N MET A 11 -4.91 4.14 3.89
CA MET A 11 -5.15 5.30 4.75
C MET A 11 -4.52 5.12 6.12
N VAL A 12 -4.16 6.24 6.74
CA VAL A 12 -3.85 6.32 8.17
C VAL A 12 -4.96 7.10 8.85
N ARG A 13 -5.58 6.53 9.90
CA ARG A 13 -6.60 7.19 10.74
C ARG A 13 -6.45 6.74 12.18
N ALA A 14 -6.54 7.67 13.13
CA ALA A 14 -6.44 7.40 14.57
C ALA A 14 -5.24 6.49 14.93
N ASN A 15 -4.06 6.78 14.38
CA ASN A 15 -2.83 5.99 14.53
C ASN A 15 -2.98 4.51 14.14
N GLN A 16 -3.84 4.22 13.16
CA GLN A 16 -3.94 2.92 12.53
C GLN A 16 -3.74 3.07 11.04
N TYR A 17 -3.11 2.08 10.42
CA TYR A 17 -2.97 1.94 8.99
C TYR A 17 -3.98 0.92 8.45
N CYS A 18 -4.60 1.22 7.31
CA CYS A 18 -5.45 0.30 6.56
C CYS A 18 -5.04 0.30 5.09
N GLY A 19 -4.21 -0.67 4.70
CA GLY A 19 -3.89 -0.95 3.31
C GLY A 19 -5.09 -1.55 2.59
N MET A 20 -5.50 -0.92 1.49
CA MET A 20 -6.64 -1.38 0.67
C MET A 20 -6.23 -1.75 -0.75
N THR A 21 -4.99 -1.41 -1.13
CA THR A 21 -4.46 -1.64 -2.47
C THR A 21 -3.13 -2.36 -2.33
N MET A 22 -2.98 -3.51 -3.00
CA MET A 22 -1.70 -4.21 -3.08
C MET A 22 -0.79 -3.48 -4.07
N VAL A 23 0.48 -3.32 -3.71
CA VAL A 23 1.49 -2.68 -4.55
C VAL A 23 2.58 -3.70 -4.87
N GLN A 24 2.96 -3.79 -6.13
CA GLN A 24 4.02 -4.68 -6.61
C GLN A 24 5.14 -3.87 -7.27
N HIS A 25 6.35 -4.43 -7.20
CA HIS A 25 7.58 -3.78 -7.64
C HIS A 25 8.20 -4.49 -8.85
N ASP A 26 8.97 -3.74 -9.64
CA ASP A 26 9.82 -4.28 -10.71
C ASP A 26 11.09 -4.95 -10.13
N THR A 27 11.98 -5.40 -11.01
CA THR A 27 13.26 -6.03 -10.61
C THR A 27 14.27 -5.06 -9.98
N ARG A 28 14.04 -3.75 -10.08
CA ARG A 28 14.86 -2.70 -9.46
C ARG A 28 14.28 -2.23 -8.12
N GLY A 29 13.09 -2.69 -7.75
CA GLY A 29 12.41 -2.31 -6.51
C GLY A 29 11.49 -1.11 -6.68
N GLU A 30 11.28 -0.63 -7.90
CA GLU A 30 10.38 0.49 -8.18
C GLU A 30 8.93 0.01 -8.26
N VAL A 31 7.99 0.82 -7.80
CA VAL A 31 6.56 0.50 -7.91
C VAL A 31 6.15 0.46 -9.38
N ILE A 32 5.53 -0.65 -9.81
CA ILE A 32 5.07 -0.84 -11.20
C ILE A 32 3.58 -1.16 -11.30
N PHE A 33 2.95 -1.63 -10.21
CA PHE A 33 1.56 -2.07 -10.26
C PHE A 33 0.82 -1.84 -8.95
N LEU A 34 -0.43 -1.42 -9.06
CA LEU A 34 -1.35 -1.17 -7.96
C LEU A 34 -2.67 -1.91 -8.21
N HIS A 35 -3.09 -2.75 -7.27
CA HIS A 35 -4.34 -3.49 -7.33
C HIS A 35 -5.26 -3.10 -6.18
N ARG A 36 -6.37 -2.43 -6.48
CA ARG A 36 -7.42 -2.08 -5.53
C ARG A 36 -8.16 -3.34 -5.03
N ASN A 37 -7.89 -3.76 -3.79
CA ASN A 37 -8.48 -4.96 -3.17
C ASN A 37 -9.72 -4.62 -2.35
N GLY A 38 -9.56 -3.73 -1.37
CA GLY A 38 -10.56 -3.45 -0.33
C GLY A 38 -11.65 -2.45 -0.75
N LYS A 39 -11.42 -1.72 -1.84
CA LYS A 39 -12.38 -0.80 -2.45
C LYS A 39 -12.13 -0.73 -3.95
N LYS A 40 -13.14 -1.07 -4.74
CA LYS A 40 -13.10 -0.97 -6.21
C LYS A 40 -13.39 0.47 -6.65
N LEU A 41 -12.88 0.84 -7.81
CA LEU A 41 -13.13 2.14 -8.43
C LEU A 41 -14.60 2.22 -8.86
N SER A 42 -15.30 3.29 -8.50
CA SER A 42 -16.67 3.58 -8.90
C SER A 42 -16.80 5.05 -9.30
N GLY A 43 -17.72 5.38 -10.21
CA GLY A 43 -17.98 6.76 -10.63
C GLY A 43 -18.93 7.54 -9.71
N GLU A 44 -19.63 6.84 -8.80
CA GLU A 44 -20.45 7.45 -7.75
C GLU A 44 -19.65 7.74 -6.46
N GLU A 45 -18.31 7.74 -6.52
CA GLU A 45 -17.47 8.00 -5.35
C GLU A 45 -17.54 9.47 -4.90
N ASP A 46 -17.58 9.71 -3.59
CA ASP A 46 -17.40 11.03 -3.00
C ASP A 46 -15.90 11.33 -2.93
N PHE A 47 -15.35 12.02 -3.94
CA PHE A 47 -13.92 12.34 -4.10
C PHE A 47 -13.21 12.79 -2.81
N THR A 48 -13.92 13.46 -1.90
CA THR A 48 -13.34 13.93 -0.62
C THR A 48 -13.26 12.83 0.45
N ARG A 49 -14.21 11.89 0.47
CA ARG A 49 -14.31 10.82 1.48
C ARG A 49 -13.73 9.50 1.01
N ASP A 50 -13.56 9.37 -0.30
CA ASP A 50 -13.33 8.11 -0.97
C ASP A 50 -11.88 7.88 -1.43
N HIS A 51 -11.03 8.90 -1.33
CA HIS A 51 -9.57 8.77 -1.40
C HIS A 51 -9.06 7.69 -0.46
N THR A 52 -8.36 6.70 -1.02
CA THR A 52 -7.87 5.55 -0.29
C THR A 52 -6.36 5.53 -0.13
N TRP A 53 -5.63 6.25 -0.97
CA TRP A 53 -4.18 6.29 -1.01
C TRP A 53 -3.68 7.54 -0.27
N GLY A 54 -3.60 7.44 1.05
CA GLY A 54 -2.95 8.47 1.87
C GLY A 54 -1.48 8.16 2.16
N HIS A 55 -1.12 6.88 2.23
CA HIS A 55 0.24 6.41 2.52
C HIS A 55 0.56 5.11 1.78
N LEU A 56 1.85 4.94 1.48
CA LEU A 56 2.43 3.68 1.01
C LEU A 56 3.19 3.01 2.16
N GLN A 57 2.75 1.83 2.58
CA GLN A 57 3.46 1.00 3.55
C GLN A 57 4.39 0.01 2.81
N THR A 58 5.70 0.22 2.92
CA THR A 58 6.74 -0.60 2.30
C THR A 58 7.51 -1.40 3.32
N PHE A 59 7.88 -2.63 2.97
CA PHE A 59 8.82 -3.41 3.78
C PHE A 59 10.23 -2.86 3.64
N ILE A 60 10.94 -2.72 4.74
CA ILE A 60 12.32 -2.24 4.75
C ILE A 60 13.28 -3.34 5.17
N PHE A 61 14.40 -3.37 4.47
CA PHE A 61 15.52 -4.26 4.74
C PHE A 61 16.57 -3.51 5.58
N PRO A 62 17.34 -4.23 6.41
CA PRO A 62 18.53 -3.68 7.06
C PRO A 62 19.53 -3.15 6.02
N ASP A 63 20.33 -2.16 6.41
CA ASP A 63 21.28 -1.47 5.52
C ASP A 63 22.21 -2.44 4.78
N GLU A 64 22.64 -3.53 5.44
CA GLU A 64 23.55 -4.52 4.88
C GLU A 64 22.96 -5.29 3.69
N ILE A 65 21.63 -5.42 3.64
CA ILE A 65 20.90 -6.13 2.58
C ILE A 65 19.83 -5.26 1.92
N MET A 66 19.93 -3.93 2.04
CA MET A 66 18.91 -3.00 1.55
C MET A 66 18.80 -3.01 0.03
N SER A 67 19.94 -3.07 -0.67
CA SER A 67 19.96 -3.13 -2.14
C SER A 67 19.24 -4.36 -2.67
N VAL A 68 18.47 -4.18 -3.74
CA VAL A 68 17.84 -5.27 -4.49
C VAL A 68 18.86 -6.24 -5.10
N SER A 69 20.09 -5.79 -5.31
CA SER A 69 21.21 -6.60 -5.81
C SER A 69 22.04 -7.27 -4.72
N ALA A 70 21.67 -7.11 -3.44
CA ALA A 70 22.34 -7.79 -2.34
C ALA A 70 22.08 -9.31 -2.36
N ASP A 71 22.74 -10.04 -1.47
CA ASP A 71 22.64 -11.51 -1.37
C ASP A 71 21.17 -11.98 -1.34
N PRO A 72 20.69 -12.69 -2.39
CA PRO A 72 19.29 -13.06 -2.53
C PRO A 72 18.85 -14.08 -1.49
N VAL A 73 19.75 -14.95 -1.02
CA VAL A 73 19.44 -15.96 0.00
C VAL A 73 19.21 -15.27 1.34
N LYS A 74 20.11 -14.35 1.73
CA LYS A 74 19.95 -13.56 2.96
C LYS A 74 18.69 -12.70 2.93
N ARG A 75 18.41 -12.04 1.81
CA ARG A 75 17.18 -11.25 1.62
C ARG A 75 15.94 -12.12 1.77
N TYR A 76 15.92 -13.30 1.14
CA TYR A 76 14.79 -14.22 1.23
C TYR A 76 14.55 -14.70 2.67
N GLU A 77 15.60 -15.14 3.37
CA GLU A 77 15.48 -15.59 4.78
C GLU A 77 15.02 -14.44 5.69
N PHE A 78 15.46 -13.21 5.43
CA PHE A 78 15.00 -12.04 6.16
C PHE A 78 13.51 -11.77 5.94
N VAL A 79 13.05 -11.75 4.68
CA VAL A 79 11.62 -11.58 4.33
C VAL A 79 10.80 -12.67 5.00
N LYS A 80 11.19 -13.93 4.85
CA LYS A 80 10.48 -15.09 5.42
C LYS A 80 10.24 -14.95 6.92
N LYS A 81 11.19 -14.36 7.65
CA LYS A 81 11.11 -14.18 9.10
C LYS A 81 10.34 -12.93 9.53
N HIS A 82 10.50 -11.82 8.81
CA HIS A 82 10.07 -10.49 9.27
C HIS A 82 8.91 -9.87 8.48
N TYR A 83 8.65 -10.31 7.26
CA TYR A 83 7.55 -9.81 6.45
C TYR A 83 6.21 -10.43 6.90
N LYS A 84 5.56 -9.76 7.84
CA LYS A 84 4.26 -10.17 8.40
C LYS A 84 3.20 -9.14 8.06
N VAL A 85 2.30 -9.50 7.15
CA VAL A 85 1.14 -8.67 6.77
C VAL A 85 -0.09 -9.22 7.46
N ASN A 86 -0.76 -8.39 8.26
CA ASN A 86 -2.01 -8.78 8.91
C ASN A 86 -3.20 -8.50 8.00
N ILE A 87 -4.26 -9.30 8.17
CA ILE A 87 -5.58 -9.08 7.57
C ILE A 87 -6.55 -8.80 8.70
N PHE A 88 -7.26 -7.67 8.63
CA PHE A 88 -8.18 -7.26 9.70
C PHE A 88 -9.34 -6.43 9.15
N LYS A 89 -10.44 -6.38 9.89
CA LYS A 89 -11.58 -5.52 9.58
C LYS A 89 -11.28 -4.07 9.99
N GLY A 90 -11.80 -3.12 9.23
CA GLY A 90 -11.62 -1.69 9.44
C GLY A 90 -12.12 -1.15 10.79
N GLY A 91 -13.14 -1.79 11.38
CA GLY A 91 -13.63 -1.44 12.71
C GLY A 91 -14.40 -0.12 12.74
N LYS A 92 -14.06 0.75 13.71
CA LYS A 92 -14.65 2.09 13.87
C LYS A 92 -13.91 3.14 13.07
N GLU A 93 -12.57 3.03 13.02
CA GLU A 93 -11.69 4.02 12.39
C GLU A 93 -11.73 3.96 10.88
N PHE A 94 -11.98 2.77 10.34
CA PHE A 94 -12.28 2.53 8.93
C PHE A 94 -13.65 1.85 8.82
N VAL A 95 -14.27 1.89 7.64
CA VAL A 95 -15.58 1.25 7.40
C VAL A 95 -15.55 -0.22 7.89
N LYS A 96 -16.48 -0.60 8.78
CA LYS A 96 -16.44 -1.87 9.54
C LYS A 96 -16.35 -3.12 8.67
N THR A 97 -16.98 -3.12 7.50
CA THR A 97 -16.99 -4.24 6.53
C THR A 97 -15.75 -4.27 5.64
N ARG A 98 -14.96 -3.18 5.61
CA ARG A 98 -13.79 -3.07 4.74
C ARG A 98 -12.65 -3.92 5.31
N MET A 99 -12.06 -4.73 4.43
CA MET A 99 -10.87 -5.51 4.76
C MET A 99 -9.61 -4.66 4.54
N CYS A 100 -8.76 -4.63 5.56
CA CYS A 100 -7.52 -3.91 5.60
C CYS A 100 -6.35 -4.90 5.67
N TYR A 101 -5.23 -4.50 5.06
CA TYR A 101 -3.99 -5.27 4.98
C TYR A 101 -2.82 -4.43 5.47
N GLY A 102 -1.85 -5.06 6.13
CA GLY A 102 -0.59 -4.41 6.52
C GLY A 102 -0.29 -4.52 8.01
N ASP A 103 0.70 -3.74 8.45
CA ASP A 103 0.96 -3.52 9.87
C ASP A 103 0.02 -2.42 10.40
N ARG A 104 -1.10 -2.87 11.00
CA ARG A 104 -2.19 -2.01 11.46
C ARG A 104 -1.74 -0.90 12.40
N TYR A 105 -0.92 -1.23 13.39
CA TYR A 105 -0.55 -0.31 14.45
C TYR A 105 0.82 0.33 14.21
N MET A 106 1.47 0.02 13.08
CA MET A 106 2.76 0.58 12.70
C MET A 106 3.85 0.34 13.77
N ASN A 107 3.73 -0.77 14.50
CA ASN A 107 4.65 -1.14 15.58
C ASN A 107 5.90 -1.86 15.06
N SER A 108 5.85 -2.39 13.84
CA SER A 108 6.96 -3.11 13.23
C SER A 108 8.06 -2.14 12.79
N THR A 109 9.29 -2.44 13.18
CA THR A 109 10.49 -1.76 12.67
C THR A 109 10.82 -2.16 11.23
N HIS A 110 10.06 -3.06 10.61
CA HIS A 110 10.29 -3.56 9.25
C HIS A 110 9.32 -3.01 8.23
N PHE A 111 8.41 -2.12 8.64
CA PHE A 111 7.53 -1.41 7.72
C PHE A 111 7.73 0.10 7.86
N ARG A 112 7.83 0.76 6.72
CA ARG A 112 7.91 2.23 6.63
C ARG A 112 6.66 2.74 5.96
N LEU A 113 6.11 3.82 6.50
CA LEU A 113 5.06 4.58 5.85
C LEU A 113 5.64 5.79 5.15
N THR A 114 5.37 5.88 3.86
CA THR A 114 5.68 7.05 3.02
C THR A 114 4.39 7.78 2.73
N PRO A 115 4.27 9.09 3.04
CA PRO A 115 3.10 9.88 2.66
C PRO A 115 2.88 9.83 1.16
N TRP A 116 1.63 9.63 0.73
CA TRP A 116 1.32 9.47 -0.69
C TRP A 116 1.70 10.70 -1.52
N GLU A 117 1.44 11.89 -0.98
CA GLU A 117 1.76 13.19 -1.58
C GLU A 117 3.25 13.37 -1.87
N SER A 118 4.14 12.64 -1.18
CA SER A 118 5.59 12.71 -1.40
C SER A 118 6.06 11.83 -2.57
N LEU A 119 5.18 11.01 -3.14
CA LEU A 119 5.52 10.11 -4.24
C LEU A 119 5.48 10.87 -5.59
N PRO A 120 6.32 10.48 -6.57
CA PRO A 120 6.39 11.16 -7.87
C PRO A 120 5.11 11.04 -8.71
N TRP A 121 4.21 10.11 -8.35
CA TRP A 121 2.94 9.82 -9.02
C TRP A 121 1.75 9.98 -8.05
N HIS A 122 1.86 10.91 -7.10
CA HIS A 122 0.84 11.16 -6.06
C HIS A 122 -0.55 11.46 -6.63
N ASN A 123 -0.63 12.12 -7.78
CA ASN A 123 -1.88 12.50 -8.46
C ASN A 123 -2.60 11.34 -9.19
N LEU A 124 -2.08 10.11 -9.09
CA LEU A 124 -2.63 8.96 -9.79
C LEU A 124 -4.03 8.59 -9.29
N GLU A 125 -4.30 8.70 -7.98
CA GLU A 125 -5.64 8.37 -7.46
C GLU A 125 -6.69 9.35 -7.96
N ASP A 126 -6.39 10.66 -7.86
CA ASP A 126 -7.26 11.73 -8.34
C ASP A 126 -7.61 11.51 -9.81
N THR A 127 -6.59 11.29 -10.65
CA THR A 127 -6.77 11.07 -12.09
C THR A 127 -7.66 9.86 -12.39
N LEU A 128 -7.50 8.76 -11.64
CA LEU A 128 -8.33 7.57 -11.82
C LEU A 128 -9.77 7.80 -11.39
N LEU A 129 -9.97 8.57 -10.33
CA LEU A 129 -11.30 8.92 -9.83
C LEU A 129 -12.02 9.86 -10.78
N ASP A 130 -11.33 10.87 -11.32
CA ASP A 130 -11.86 11.76 -12.35
C ASP A 130 -12.33 10.96 -13.58
N TYR A 131 -11.52 10.01 -14.07
CA TYR A 131 -11.94 9.15 -15.18
C TYR A 131 -13.15 8.27 -14.85
N ALA A 132 -13.24 7.75 -13.63
CA ALA A 132 -14.38 6.95 -13.20
C ALA A 132 -15.66 7.79 -13.10
N HIS A 133 -15.53 9.02 -12.59
CA HIS A 133 -16.60 10.00 -12.54
C HIS A 133 -17.14 10.29 -13.94
N ASP A 134 -16.27 10.74 -14.83
CA ASP A 134 -16.63 11.13 -16.19
C ASP A 134 -17.31 9.98 -16.93
N ALA A 135 -16.79 8.75 -16.77
CA ALA A 135 -17.38 7.56 -17.35
C ALA A 135 -18.79 7.22 -16.81
N SER A 136 -19.13 7.63 -15.58
CA SER A 136 -20.46 7.42 -15.00
C SER A 136 -21.50 8.45 -15.44
N GLN A 137 -21.07 9.55 -16.05
CA GLN A 137 -21.96 10.61 -16.56
C GLN A 137 -22.33 10.41 -18.04
N LEU A 138 -21.78 9.39 -18.70
CA LEU A 138 -22.06 9.00 -20.09
C LEU A 138 -23.29 8.08 -20.18
#